data_AF-A0A3N5G190-F1
#
_entry.id   AF-A0A3N5G190-F1
#
_cell.length_a   1.000
_cell.length_b   1.000
_cell.length_c   1.000
_cell.angle_alpha   90.00
_cell.angle_beta   90.00
_cell.angle_gamma   90.00
#
_symmetry.space_group_name_H-M   'P 1'
#
loop_
_entity.id
_entity.type
_entity.pdbx_description
1 polymer ?
#
loop_
_entity_poly.entity_id
_entity_poly.type
_entity_poly.pdbx_seq_one_letter_code
_entity_poly.pdbx_strand_id
1 'polypeptide(L)'
;MIKFRACGPARSCAASSQAPVNQTPPDPSPDVFPESLEDLFQRLRPRLKRVLSRYRIPPQDAEDILQDTFTVALQKWETVYNQEYWLLGTVRYRCVLYWKRQRDLREESMDAA
;
A
#
# COMPACT_ATOMS: atom_id res chain seq x y z
N MET A 1 9.51 4.42 12.60
CA MET A 1 9.75 4.61 11.14
C MET A 1 9.93 3.22 10.53
N ILE A 2 8.95 2.72 9.78
CA ILE A 2 9.04 1.41 9.14
C ILE A 2 10.16 1.50 8.08
N LYS A 3 11.23 0.71 8.25
CA LYS A 3 12.39 0.70 7.36
C LYS A 3 11.99 0.06 6.03
N PHE A 4 12.11 0.82 4.95
CA PHE A 4 11.97 0.34 3.59
C PHE A 4 13.21 -0.46 3.20
N ARG A 5 13.03 -1.71 2.77
CA ARG A 5 14.09 -2.49 2.15
C ARG A 5 14.04 -2.17 0.65
N ALA A 6 14.92 -1.27 0.20
CA ALA A 6 15.15 -1.02 -1.21
C ALA A 6 15.91 -2.23 -1.78
N CYS A 7 15.30 -2.96 -2.72
CA CYS A 7 16.00 -3.97 -3.50
C CYS A 7 16.46 -3.29 -4.79
N GLY A 8 17.78 -3.14 -4.96
CA GLY A 8 18.41 -2.52 -6.12
C GLY A 8 18.37 -3.41 -7.38
N PRO A 9 18.78 -2.87 -8.55
CA PRO A 9 18.48 -3.43 -9.84
C PRO A 9 19.52 -4.49 -10.26
N ALA A 10 19.06 -5.64 -10.72
CA ALA A 10 19.91 -6.59 -11.45
C ALA A 10 19.81 -6.28 -12.96
N ARG A 11 20.87 -5.69 -13.51
CA ARG A 11 21.08 -5.54 -14.96
C ARG A 11 21.80 -6.77 -15.53
N SER A 12 21.31 -7.21 -16.69
CA SER A 12 22.03 -7.64 -17.91
C SER A 12 23.00 -8.84 -17.88
N CYS A 13 22.72 -9.82 -18.75
CA CYS A 13 23.67 -10.55 -19.64
C CYS A 13 22.81 -11.34 -20.67
N ALA A 14 22.64 -10.87 -21.90
CA ALA A 14 23.50 -11.02 -23.09
C ALA A 14 23.29 -12.33 -23.90
N ALA A 15 22.79 -12.12 -25.13
CA ALA A 15 23.04 -12.82 -26.41
C ALA A 15 22.67 -14.31 -26.60
N SER A 16 21.79 -14.57 -27.58
CA SER A 16 22.19 -15.30 -28.82
C SER A 16 21.09 -15.41 -29.89
N SER A 17 21.52 -15.14 -31.12
CA SER A 17 21.19 -15.78 -32.41
C SER A 17 19.88 -15.49 -33.16
N GLN A 18 20.05 -15.16 -34.44
CA GLN A 18 19.09 -14.66 -35.45
C GLN A 18 18.23 -15.74 -36.14
N ALA A 19 17.05 -15.34 -36.64
CA ALA A 19 16.49 -15.74 -37.94
C ALA A 19 15.51 -14.65 -38.44
N PRO A 20 15.44 -14.34 -39.75
CA PRO A 20 14.58 -13.27 -40.26
C PRO A 20 13.18 -13.83 -40.54
N VAL A 21 12.20 -13.41 -39.76
CA VAL A 21 10.78 -13.67 -40.03
C VAL A 21 10.14 -12.36 -40.48
N ASN A 22 9.83 -12.30 -41.77
CA ASN A 22 8.90 -11.33 -42.34
C ASN A 22 7.56 -11.47 -41.60
N GLN A 23 7.23 -10.53 -40.73
CA GLN A 23 5.93 -10.46 -40.06
C GLN A 23 5.46 -9.00 -40.05
N THR A 24 4.33 -8.81 -40.76
CA THR A 24 3.23 -7.83 -40.68
C THR A 24 3.31 -6.80 -39.54
N PRO A 25 2.84 -5.54 -39.74
CA PRO A 25 2.81 -4.51 -38.70
C PRO A 25 2.26 -5.08 -37.40
N PRO A 26 2.90 -4.83 -36.24
CA PRO A 26 2.39 -5.29 -34.98
C PRO A 26 1.02 -4.66 -34.77
N ASP A 27 0.00 -5.52 -34.69
CA ASP A 27 -1.25 -5.25 -33.99
C ASP A 27 -0.92 -4.46 -32.72
N PRO A 28 -1.64 -3.38 -32.37
CA PRO A 28 -1.50 -2.76 -31.07
C PRO A 28 -1.85 -3.81 -30.02
N SER A 29 -0.81 -4.51 -29.57
CA SER A 29 -0.82 -5.31 -28.35
C SER A 29 -1.51 -4.44 -27.32
N PRO A 30 -2.59 -4.91 -26.66
CA PRO A 30 -3.30 -4.06 -25.71
C PRO A 30 -2.23 -3.56 -24.75
N ASP A 31 -2.00 -2.25 -24.80
CA ASP A 31 -1.11 -1.57 -23.88
C ASP A 31 -1.44 -2.17 -22.52
N VAL A 32 -0.45 -2.84 -21.91
CA VAL A 32 -0.58 -3.34 -20.55
C VAL A 32 -0.66 -2.07 -19.72
N PHE A 33 -1.87 -1.53 -19.61
CA PHE A 33 -2.12 -0.30 -18.89
C PHE A 33 -1.56 -0.54 -17.50
N PRO A 34 -0.67 0.35 -17.01
CA PRO A 34 -0.26 0.28 -15.63
C PRO A 34 -1.54 0.23 -14.80
N GLU A 35 -1.67 -0.83 -14.02
CA GLU A 35 -2.87 -1.18 -13.28
C GLU A 35 -3.47 0.08 -12.65
N SER A 36 -4.74 0.37 -12.96
CA SER A 36 -5.34 1.64 -12.55
C SER A 36 -5.38 1.71 -11.03
N LEU A 37 -5.16 2.91 -10.50
CA LEU A 37 -5.32 3.20 -9.08
C LEU A 37 -6.69 2.72 -8.58
N GLU A 38 -7.74 2.85 -9.38
CA GLU A 38 -9.09 2.35 -9.04
C GLU A 38 -9.13 0.82 -8.91
N ASP A 39 -8.45 0.07 -9.78
CA ASP A 39 -8.41 -1.41 -9.72
C ASP A 39 -7.71 -1.89 -8.45
N LEU A 40 -6.66 -1.17 -8.04
CA LEU A 40 -6.00 -1.37 -6.77
C LEU A 40 -6.93 -1.08 -5.59
N PHE A 41 -7.65 0.05 -5.61
CA PHE A 41 -8.61 0.38 -4.56
C PHE A 41 -9.75 -0.63 -4.45
N GLN A 42 -10.28 -1.11 -5.58
CA GLN A 42 -11.32 -2.15 -5.59
C GLN A 42 -10.86 -3.43 -4.89
N ARG A 43 -9.61 -3.86 -5.10
CA ARG A 43 -9.04 -5.04 -4.41
C ARG A 43 -8.71 -4.78 -2.95
N LEU A 44 -8.25 -3.57 -2.61
CA LEU A 44 -7.90 -3.18 -1.24
C LEU A 44 -9.11 -3.01 -0.34
N ARG A 45 -10.21 -2.42 -0.83
CA ARG A 45 -11.43 -2.12 -0.06
C ARG A 45 -11.88 -3.29 0.84
N PRO A 46 -12.12 -4.52 0.34
CA PRO A 46 -12.56 -5.63 1.19
C PRO A 46 -11.50 -6.05 2.22
N ARG A 47 -10.20 -5.95 1.88
CA ARG A 47 -9.10 -6.30 2.79
C ARG A 47 -8.96 -5.27 3.91
N LEU A 48 -9.06 -3.98 3.57
CA LEU A 48 -9.04 -2.87 4.53
C LEU A 48 -10.24 -2.95 5.49
N LYS A 49 -11.44 -3.20 4.96
CA LYS A 49 -12.65 -3.40 5.78
C LYS A 49 -12.47 -4.53 6.80
N ARG A 50 -11.87 -5.66 6.38
CA ARG A 50 -11.56 -6.79 7.27
C ARG A 50 -10.51 -6.45 8.32
N VAL A 51 -9.52 -5.63 7.97
CA VAL A 51 -8.52 -5.16 8.94
C VAL A 51 -9.20 -4.28 9.97
N LEU A 52 -9.90 -3.23 9.56
CA LEU A 52 -10.54 -2.27 10.48
C LEU A 52 -11.57 -2.94 11.39
N SER A 53 -12.40 -3.85 10.86
CA SER A 53 -13.40 -4.56 11.67
C SER A 53 -12.78 -5.40 12.79
N ARG A 54 -11.56 -5.92 12.59
CA ARG A 54 -10.82 -6.67 13.62
C ARG A 54 -10.36 -5.80 14.78
N TYR A 55 -10.00 -4.54 14.52
CA TYR A 55 -9.47 -3.64 15.55
C TYR A 55 -10.56 -2.90 16.33
N ARG A 56 -11.84 -2.97 15.91
CA ARG A 56 -12.99 -2.35 16.61
C ARG A 56 -12.82 -0.86 16.94
N ILE A 57 -12.14 -0.13 16.07
CA ILE A 57 -11.95 1.32 16.18
C ILE A 57 -13.28 2.01 15.85
N PRO A 58 -13.66 3.12 16.54
CA PRO A 58 -14.82 3.92 16.16
C PRO A 58 -14.81 4.29 14.67
N PRO A 59 -15.96 4.37 13.99
CA PRO A 59 -16.00 4.55 12.54
C PRO A 59 -15.35 5.85 12.07
N GLN A 60 -15.51 6.94 12.84
CA GLN A 60 -14.90 8.25 12.54
C GLN A 60 -13.37 8.15 12.60
N ASP A 61 -12.82 7.66 13.72
CA ASP A 61 -11.38 7.47 13.87
C ASP A 61 -10.79 6.48 12.85
N ALA A 62 -11.56 5.46 12.47
CA ALA A 62 -11.14 4.49 11.46
C ALA A 62 -11.03 5.11 10.06
N GLU A 63 -11.95 6.03 9.73
CA GLU A 63 -11.90 6.82 8.51
C GLU A 63 -10.67 7.73 8.52
N ASP A 64 -10.42 8.44 9.61
CA ASP A 64 -9.25 9.32 9.76
C ASP A 64 -7.94 8.53 9.55
N ILE A 65 -7.83 7.34 10.13
CA ILE A 65 -6.68 6.45 9.93
C ILE A 65 -6.48 6.11 8.44
N LEU A 66 -7.56 5.84 7.70
CA LEU A 66 -7.49 5.55 6.27
C LEU A 66 -7.07 6.78 5.47
N GLN A 67 -7.69 7.93 5.70
CA GLN A 67 -7.38 9.18 5.01
C GLN A 67 -5.91 9.57 5.20
N ASP A 68 -5.42 9.51 6.45
CA ASP A 68 -4.01 9.72 6.78
C ASP A 68 -3.09 8.74 6.04
N THR A 69 -3.49 7.47 5.99
CA THR A 69 -2.67 6.42 5.37
C THR A 69 -2.57 6.64 3.87
N PHE A 70 -3.68 6.97 3.21
CA PHE A 70 -3.70 7.26 1.78
C PHE A 70 -2.95 8.54 1.43
N THR A 71 -3.03 9.58 2.27
CA THR A 71 -2.23 10.80 2.11
C THR A 71 -0.74 10.48 2.04
N VAL A 72 -0.24 9.66 2.98
CA VAL A 72 1.18 9.24 2.98
C VAL A 72 1.49 8.29 1.83
N ALA A 73 0.54 7.46 1.43
CA ALA A 73 0.71 6.55 0.29
C ALA A 73 0.94 7.32 -1.01
N LEU A 74 0.10 8.32 -1.29
CA LEU A 74 0.18 9.14 -2.51
C LEU A 74 1.51 9.89 -2.58
N GLN A 75 1.99 10.43 -1.45
CA GLN A 75 3.29 11.11 -1.38
C GLN A 75 4.48 10.19 -1.67
N LYS A 76 4.33 8.88 -1.44
CA LYS A 76 5.42 7.90 -1.55
C LYS A 76 5.19 6.90 -2.68
N TRP A 77 4.17 7.11 -3.51
CA TRP A 77 3.62 6.09 -4.40
C TRP A 77 4.67 5.48 -5.34
N GLU A 78 5.54 6.32 -5.90
CA GLU A 78 6.60 5.91 -6.82
C GLU A 78 7.79 5.22 -6.13
N THR A 79 7.95 5.44 -4.81
CA THR A 79 9.06 4.88 -4.04
C THR A 79 8.72 3.50 -3.43
N VAL A 80 7.44 3.15 -3.39
CA VAL A 80 6.94 1.93 -2.77
C VAL A 80 6.82 0.83 -3.83
N TYR A 81 7.60 -0.24 -3.66
CA TYR A 81 7.62 -1.37 -4.61
C TYR A 81 6.28 -2.12 -4.70
N ASN A 82 5.57 -2.30 -3.58
CA ASN A 82 4.26 -2.94 -3.55
C ASN A 82 3.31 -2.11 -2.67
N GLN A 83 2.49 -1.30 -3.32
CA GLN A 83 1.59 -0.34 -2.67
C GLN A 83 0.53 -1.05 -1.85
N GLU A 84 -0.03 -2.17 -2.33
CA GLU A 84 -1.04 -2.94 -1.61
C GLU A 84 -0.53 -3.46 -0.27
N TYR A 85 0.62 -4.13 -0.29
CA TYR A 85 1.23 -4.68 0.93
C TYR A 85 1.61 -3.57 1.91
N TRP A 86 2.18 -2.48 1.39
CA TRP A 86 2.54 -1.33 2.21
C TRP A 86 1.33 -0.68 2.87
N LEU A 87 0.23 -0.47 2.12
CA LEU A 87 -1.02 0.09 2.62
C LEU A 87 -1.59 -0.79 3.73
N LEU A 88 -1.74 -2.10 3.49
CA LEU A 88 -2.27 -3.03 4.47
C LEU A 88 -1.41 -3.09 5.75
N GLY A 89 -0.09 -3.09 5.59
CA GLY A 89 0.84 -3.06 6.72
C GLY A 89 0.73 -1.75 7.52
N THR A 90 0.65 -0.62 6.83
CA THR A 90 0.57 0.71 7.44
C THR A 90 -0.75 0.90 8.19
N VAL A 91 -1.88 0.49 7.62
CA VAL A 91 -3.18 0.54 8.32
C VAL A 91 -3.15 -0.31 9.58
N ARG A 92 -2.66 -1.55 9.53
CA ARG A 92 -2.54 -2.41 10.73
C ARG A 92 -1.69 -1.75 11.82
N TYR A 93 -0.54 -1.19 11.44
CA TYR A 93 0.35 -0.50 12.36
C TYR A 93 -0.34 0.72 12.99
N ARG A 94 -1.02 1.55 12.19
CA ARG A 94 -1.76 2.72 12.69
C ARG A 94 -2.91 2.33 13.61
N CYS A 95 -3.63 1.24 13.34
CA CYS A 95 -4.65 0.72 14.25
C CYS A 95 -4.07 0.32 15.62
N VAL A 96 -2.88 -0.30 15.65
CA VAL A 96 -2.19 -0.63 16.90
C VAL A 96 -1.76 0.64 17.64
N LEU A 97 -1.22 1.62 16.92
CA LEU A 97 -0.83 2.91 17.50
C LEU A 97 -2.02 3.67 18.08
N TYR A 98 -3.17 3.67 17.41
CA TYR A 98 -4.40 4.29 17.92
C TYR A 98 -4.73 3.75 19.31
N TRP A 99 -4.79 2.42 19.48
CA TRP A 99 -5.11 1.82 20.76
C TRP A 99 -4.04 2.03 21.82
N LYS A 100 -2.76 2.10 21.41
CA LYS A 100 -1.69 2.47 22.33
C LYS A 100 -1.92 3.89 22.86
N ARG A 101 -2.13 4.88 21.97
CA ARG A 101 -2.40 6.26 22.35
C ARG A 101 -3.64 6.39 23.25
N GLN A 102 -4.71 5.66 22.94
CA GLN A 102 -5.93 5.66 23.76
C GLN A 102 -5.70 5.08 25.16
N ARG A 103 -4.78 4.12 25.31
CA ARG A 103 -4.39 3.62 26.62
C ARG A 103 -3.61 4.68 27.40
N ASP A 104 -2.60 5.27 26.76
CA ASP A 104 -1.74 6.29 27.38
C ASP A 104 -2.57 7.49 27.88
N LEU A 105 -3.53 7.98 27.07
CA LEU A 105 -4.44 9.07 27.45
C LEU A 105 -5.34 8.73 28.66
N ARG A 106 -5.76 7.47 28.79
CA ARG A 106 -6.57 7.04 29.94
C ARG A 106 -5.74 7.02 31.21
N GLU A 107 -4.50 6.55 31.13
CA GLU A 107 -3.56 6.54 32.25
C GLU A 107 -3.25 7.96 32.72
N GLU A 108 -2.93 8.88 31.81
CA GLU A 108 -2.72 10.29 32.11
C GLU A 108 -3.96 10.93 32.79
N SER A 109 -5.17 10.57 32.36
CA SER A 109 -6.40 11.08 32.99
C SER A 109 -6.65 10.53 34.40
N MET A 110 -6.12 9.36 34.72
CA MET A 110 -6.20 8.77 36.06
C MET A 110 -5.18 9.40 37.01
N ASP A 111 -3.97 9.68 36.55
CA ASP A 111 -2.91 10.30 37.35
C ASP A 111 -3.18 11.79 37.64
N ALA A 112 -4.02 12.45 36.84
CA ALA A 112 -4.37 13.86 37.00
C ALA A 112 -5.55 14.12 37.96
N ALA A 113 -6.23 13.08 38.46
CA ALA A 113 -7.41 13.16 39.33
C ALA A 113 -7.05 12.92 40.80
#